data_AF-A0A0U9HF20-F1
#
_entry.id   AF-A0A0U9HF20-F1
#
_cell.length_a   1.000
_cell.length_b   1.000
_cell.length_c   1.000
_cell.angle_alpha   90.00
_cell.angle_beta   90.00
_cell.angle_gamma   90.00
#
_symmetry.space_group_name_H-M   'P 1'
#
loop_
_entity.id
_entity.type
_entity.pdbx_description
1 polymer ?
#
loop_
_entity_poly.entity_id
_entity_poly.type
_entity_poly.pdbx_seq_one_letter_code
_entity_poly.pdbx_strand_id
1 'polypeptide(L)' 'MEGSFIGTIVLLIIGLVILYFVIYTAVKDGINKSLVGQFIEKNYDVKEEKNSFLDNDLDSD' A
#
# COMPACT_ATOMS: atom_id res chain seq x y z
N MET A 1 18.29 33.75 -14.62
CA MET A 1 18.92 32.55 -14.03
C MET A 1 18.09 31.91 -12.91
N GLU A 2 17.08 32.57 -12.33
CA GLU A 2 16.30 32.04 -11.20
C GLU A 2 15.20 31.03 -11.58
N GLY A 3 14.52 31.23 -12.73
CA GLY A 3 13.46 30.32 -13.19
C GLY A 3 13.92 28.89 -13.48
N SER A 4 15.21 28.71 -13.82
CA SER A 4 15.80 27.38 -14.05
C SER A 4 15.95 26.57 -12.77
N PHE A 5 16.17 27.22 -11.63
CA PHE A 5 16.36 26.53 -10.35
C PHE A 5 15.04 26.00 -9.80
N ILE A 6 13.98 26.81 -9.88
CA ILE A 6 12.62 26.42 -9.49
C ILE A 6 12.11 25.27 -10.38
N GLY A 7 12.36 25.33 -11.69
CA GLY A 7 12.00 24.24 -12.62
C GLY A 7 12.65 22.91 -12.24
N THR A 8 13.93 22.91 -11.89
CA THR A 8 14.65 21.70 -11.44
C THR A 8 14.06 21.15 -10.14
N ILE A 9 13.72 22.00 -9.17
CA ILE A 9 13.10 21.57 -7.91
C ILE A 9 11.75 20.90 -8.18
N VAL A 10 10.91 21.49 -9.04
CA VAL A 10 9.60 20.91 -9.38
C VAL A 10 9.76 19.54 -10.05
N LEU A 11 10.69 19.41 -10.99
CA LEU A 11 10.97 18.11 -11.64
C LEU A 11 11.47 17.05 -10.65
N LEU A 12 12.32 17.44 -9.69
CA LEU A 12 12.79 16.54 -8.63
C LEU A 12 11.64 16.06 -7.74
N ILE A 13 10.73 16.96 -7.35
CA ILE A 13 9.56 16.59 -6.54
C ILE A 13 8.67 15.61 -7.31
N ILE A 14 8.39 15.89 -8.58
CA ILE A 14 7.60 14.99 -9.44
C ILE A 14 8.27 13.62 -9.55
N GLY A 15 9.59 13.58 -9.77
CA GLY A 15 10.36 12.34 -9.81
C GLY A 15 10.29 11.55 -8.51
N LEU A 16 10.39 12.22 -7.36
CA LEU A 16 10.25 11.59 -6.04
C LEU A 16 8.85 11.01 -5.81
N VAL A 17 7.81 11.71 -6.25
CA VAL A 17 6.43 11.22 -6.16
C VAL A 17 6.24 9.97 -7.02
N ILE A 18 6.72 9.99 -8.27
CA ILE A 18 6.65 8.82 -9.15
C ILE A 18 7.44 7.64 -8.55
N LEU A 19 8.65 7.88 -8.06
CA LEU A 19 9.48 6.87 -7.43
C LEU A 19 8.79 6.25 -6.20
N TYR A 20 8.17 7.08 -5.36
CA TYR A 20 7.36 6.61 -4.24
C TYR A 20 6.25 5.65 -4.70
N PHE A 21 5.50 6.00 -5.74
CA PHE A 21 4.45 5.14 -6.27
C PHE A 21 4.98 3.83 -6.84
N VAL A 22 6.13 3.85 -7.52
CA VAL A 22 6.78 2.64 -8.02
C VAL A 22 7.14 1.71 -6.87
N ILE A 23 7.81 2.22 -5.83
CA ILE A 23 8.20 1.42 -4.67
C ILE A 23 6.95 0.93 -3.93
N TYR A 24 5.96 1.79 -3.69
CA TYR A 24 4.72 1.42 -3.04
C TYR A 24 3.99 0.29 -3.79
N THR A 25 3.86 0.43 -5.11
CA THR A 25 3.15 -0.56 -5.93
C THR A 25 3.95 -1.86 -6.04
N ALA A 26 5.26 -1.79 -6.27
CA ALA A 26 6.09 -2.98 -6.38
C ALA A 26 6.23 -3.73 -5.04
N VAL A 27 6.34 -3.00 -3.94
CA VAL A 27 6.57 -3.58 -2.61
C VAL A 27 5.24 -3.88 -1.92
N LYS A 28 4.36 -2.91 -1.67
CA LYS A 28 3.11 -3.16 -0.94
C LYS A 28 2.09 -3.92 -1.78
N ASP A 29 1.74 -3.41 -2.97
CA ASP A 29 0.74 -4.08 -3.81
C ASP A 29 1.29 -5.40 -4.38
N GLY A 30 2.58 -5.42 -4.74
CA GLY A 30 3.27 -6.62 -5.20
C GLY A 30 3.36 -7.71 -4.13
N ILE A 31 3.81 -7.40 -2.91
CA ILE A 31 3.86 -8.40 -1.84
C ILE A 31 2.45 -8.84 -1.45
N ASN A 32 1.51 -7.92 -1.24
CA ASN A 32 0.13 -8.24 -0.82
C ASN A 32 -0.61 -9.14 -1.83
N LYS A 33 -0.31 -9.02 -3.12
CA LYS A 33 -0.86 -9.90 -4.17
C LYS A 33 -0.03 -11.15 -4.44
N SER A 34 1.21 -11.21 -3.97
CA SER A 34 2.09 -12.37 -4.20
C SER A 34 1.65 -13.60 -3.40
N LEU A 35 1.99 -14.79 -3.92
CA LEU A 35 1.80 -16.06 -3.21
C LEU A 35 2.54 -16.08 -1.86
N VAL A 36 3.71 -15.44 -1.77
CA VAL A 36 4.47 -15.35 -0.52
C VAL A 36 3.77 -14.43 0.49
N GLY A 37 3.26 -13.28 0.05
CA GLY A 37 2.50 -12.37 0.92
C GLY A 37 1.20 -12.99 1.41
N GLN A 38 0.43 -13.63 0.52
CA GLN A 38 -0.78 -14.37 0.91
C GLN A 38 -0.47 -15.57 1.81
N PHE A 39 0.67 -16.25 1.59
CA PHE A 39 1.12 -17.33 2.46
C PHE A 39 1.54 -16.81 3.83
N ILE A 40 2.23 -15.68 3.92
CA ILE A 40 2.60 -15.06 5.19
C ILE A 40 1.34 -14.54 5.90
N GLU A 41 0.43 -13.85 5.21
CA GLU A 41 -0.88 -13.44 5.73
C GLU A 41 -1.61 -14.68 6.28
N LYS A 42 -1.81 -15.73 5.50
CA LYS A 42 -2.52 -16.93 5.96
C LYS A 42 -1.87 -17.68 7.14
N ASN A 43 -0.54 -17.71 7.24
CA ASN A 43 0.17 -18.49 8.26
C ASN A 43 0.59 -17.68 9.50
N TYR A 44 0.79 -16.36 9.36
CA TYR A 44 1.19 -15.48 10.47
C TYR A 44 0.06 -14.56 10.93
N ASP A 45 -1.01 -14.38 10.14
CA ASP A 45 -2.19 -13.56 10.49
C ASP A 45 -3.30 -14.35 11.22
N VAL A 46 -2.99 -15.52 11.80
CA VAL A 46 -3.85 -16.21 12.79
C VAL A 46 -3.92 -15.42 14.13
N LYS A 47 -3.78 -14.10 14.09
CA LYS A 47 -3.94 -13.20 15.24
C LYS A 47 -4.80 -11.97 14.98
N GLU A 48 -5.13 -11.63 13.74
CA GLU A 48 -6.19 -10.67 13.50
C GLU A 48 -7.18 -11.32 12.54
N GLU A 49 -8.31 -11.75 13.11
CA GLU A 49 -9.52 -12.00 12.36
C GLU A 49 -9.79 -10.82 11.42
N LYS A 50 -9.36 -10.94 10.17
CA LYS A 50 -10.07 -10.35 9.04
C LYS A 50 -11.34 -11.17 8.75
N ASN A 51 -12.06 -11.51 9.81
CA ASN A 51 -13.46 -11.92 9.83
C ASN A 51 -14.14 -10.90 10.73
N SER A 52 -14.34 -9.73 10.14
CA SER A 52 -15.59 -9.03 10.22
C SER A 52 -16.20 -8.79 11.60
N PHE A 53 -15.81 -7.67 12.20
CA PHE A 53 -16.59 -7.01 13.25
C PHE A 53 -17.94 -6.45 12.73
N LEU A 54 -18.22 -6.53 11.41
CA LEU A 54 -19.34 -5.83 10.77
C LEU A 54 -20.32 -6.74 10.01
N ASP A 55 -20.16 -8.06 10.00
CA ASP A 55 -20.86 -8.93 9.03
C ASP A 55 -21.41 -10.23 9.62
N ASN A 56 -21.77 -10.27 10.91
CA ASN A 56 -22.59 -11.38 11.42
C ASN A 56 -23.65 -10.90 12.42
N ASP A 57 -24.88 -10.83 11.91
CA ASP A 57 -26.14 -11.21 12.58
C ASP A 57 -26.45 -10.60 13.94
N LEU A 58 -26.86 -9.33 13.93
CA LEU A 58 -27.89 -8.85 14.87
C LEU A 58 -29.30 -9.01 14.28
N ASP A 59 -29.54 -10.12 13.57
CA ASP A 59 -30.87 -10.70 13.41
C ASP A 59 -31.10 -11.65 14.61
N SER A 60 -31.41 -11.08 15.79
CA SER A 60 -32.16 -11.79 16.85
C SER A 60 -32.63 -10.82 17.94
N ASP A 61 -33.88 -10.37 17.83
CA ASP A 61 -34.97 -10.55 18.82
C ASP A 61 -36.32 -10.06 18.25
#